data_AF-A0ABD1LLK3-F1
#
_entry.id   AF-A0ABD1LLK3-F1
#
_cell.length_a   1.000
_cell.length_b   1.000
_cell.length_c   1.000
_cell.angle_alpha   90.00
_cell.angle_beta   90.00
_cell.angle_gamma   90.00
#
_symmetry.space_group_name_H-M   'P 1'
#
loop_
_entity.id
_entity.type
_entity.pdbx_description
1 polymer ?
#
loop_
_entity_poly.entity_id
_entity_poly.type
_entity_poly.pdbx_seq_one_letter_code
_entity_poly.pdbx_strand_id
1 'polypeptide(L)'
;MASKVVVAEIPSYIKVFSDGSVERPGQTPLVPPSNPDPLTKVFSKDVIISENPAISARLYLPTHEKENDKKVPILVYFHGGGFFFESAFSQLYHHHFNTFVSHTNCIVVSVEYGLALEHPSPLLPRLLARSHMGRFRRRRSPAPPPRRFQPSFHRGDGAVAT
;
A
#
# COMPACT_ATOMS: atom_id res chain seq x y z
N MET A 1 8.88 -37.84 -13.62
CA MET A 1 8.68 -36.49 -13.05
C MET A 1 7.98 -35.65 -14.11
N ALA A 2 6.78 -35.15 -13.86
CA ALA A 2 6.13 -34.22 -14.79
C ALA A 2 6.94 -32.92 -14.86
N SER A 3 7.09 -32.35 -16.06
CA SER A 3 7.78 -31.07 -16.22
C SER A 3 6.92 -29.95 -15.62
N LYS A 4 7.52 -29.08 -14.80
CA LYS A 4 6.83 -27.89 -14.29
C LYS A 4 6.73 -26.87 -15.42
N VAL A 5 5.51 -26.58 -15.87
CA VAL A 5 5.25 -25.58 -16.91
C VAL A 5 4.79 -24.30 -16.24
N VAL A 6 5.31 -23.14 -16.68
CA VAL A 6 4.83 -21.84 -16.21
C VAL A 6 3.44 -21.59 -16.80
N VAL A 7 2.44 -21.38 -15.94
CA VAL A 7 1.04 -21.13 -16.34
C VAL A 7 0.64 -19.66 -16.23
N ALA A 8 1.33 -18.88 -15.39
CA ALA A 8 1.18 -17.43 -15.30
C ALA A 8 2.49 -16.79 -14.84
N GLU A 9 2.81 -15.60 -15.37
CA GLU A 9 4.04 -14.89 -15.04
C GLU A 9 3.82 -13.37 -15.09
N ILE A 10 4.42 -12.67 -14.13
CA ILE A 10 4.77 -11.27 -14.27
C ILE A 10 6.30 -11.22 -14.20
N PRO A 11 6.99 -10.85 -15.30
CA PRO A 11 8.44 -10.91 -15.37
C PRO A 11 9.10 -10.24 -14.15
N SER A 12 10.10 -10.92 -13.59
CA SER A 12 10.86 -10.51 -12.39
C SER A 12 10.11 -10.53 -11.05
N TYR A 13 8.78 -10.64 -11.00
CA TYR A 13 8.02 -10.57 -9.75
C TYR A 13 7.45 -11.91 -9.30
N ILE A 14 6.81 -12.65 -10.20
CA ILE A 14 6.13 -13.90 -9.84
C ILE A 14 6.02 -14.88 -11.01
N LYS A 15 6.23 -16.17 -10.73
CA LYS A 15 5.97 -17.28 -11.63
C LYS A 15 5.07 -18.29 -10.94
N VAL A 16 3.99 -18.68 -11.60
CA VAL A 16 3.07 -19.71 -11.15
C VAL A 16 3.25 -20.92 -12.05
N PHE A 17 3.47 -22.09 -11.45
CA PHE A 17 3.67 -23.34 -12.18
C PHE A 17 2.40 -24.19 -12.22
N SER A 18 2.35 -25.11 -13.18
CA SER A 18 1.24 -26.03 -13.40
C SER A 18 0.93 -26.95 -12.22
N ASP A 19 1.87 -27.14 -11.31
CA ASP A 19 1.70 -27.92 -10.07
C ASP A 19 1.19 -27.08 -8.88
N GLY A 20 0.89 -25.81 -9.12
CA GLY A 20 0.45 -24.85 -8.10
C GLY A 20 1.59 -24.20 -7.32
N SER A 21 2.84 -24.57 -7.55
CA SER A 21 3.98 -23.90 -6.91
C SER A 21 4.15 -22.47 -7.43
N VAL A 22 4.65 -21.59 -6.56
CA VAL A 22 4.84 -20.17 -6.84
C VAL A 22 6.28 -19.79 -6.53
N GLU A 23 6.97 -19.21 -7.50
CA GLU A 23 8.25 -18.55 -7.31
C GLU A 23 8.07 -17.04 -7.31
N ARG A 24 8.82 -16.34 -6.45
CA ARG A 24 8.82 -14.86 -6.35
C ARG A 24 10.23 -14.33 -6.53
N PRO A 25 10.75 -14.26 -7.77
CA PRO A 25 12.17 -13.98 -8.02
C PRO A 25 12.64 -12.61 -7.51
N GLY A 26 11.74 -11.62 -7.50
CA GLY A 26 12.07 -10.30 -6.97
C GLY A 26 12.06 -10.21 -5.45
N GLN A 27 11.60 -11.26 -4.74
CA GLN A 27 11.23 -11.15 -3.33
C GLN A 27 12.44 -10.73 -2.53
N THR A 28 12.31 -9.62 -1.82
CA THR A 28 13.36 -9.17 -0.94
C THR A 28 13.59 -10.22 0.17
N PRO A 29 14.85 -10.56 0.52
CA PRO A 29 15.13 -11.53 1.57
C PRO A 29 14.41 -11.19 2.89
N LEU A 30 13.89 -12.21 3.56
CA LEU A 30 13.35 -12.05 4.90
C LEU A 30 14.50 -11.91 5.90
N VAL A 31 14.34 -11.00 6.86
CA VAL A 31 15.34 -10.76 7.92
C VAL A 31 14.70 -10.96 9.28
N PRO A 32 15.45 -11.45 10.29
CA PRO A 32 14.94 -11.55 11.66
C PRO A 32 14.70 -10.17 12.27
N PRO A 33 13.90 -10.09 13.35
CA PRO A 33 13.79 -8.89 14.15
C PRO A 33 15.11 -8.60 14.91
N SER A 34 15.25 -7.38 15.41
CA SER A 34 16.49 -6.87 16.04
C SER A 34 16.26 -6.46 17.50
N ASN A 35 17.21 -6.75 18.38
CA ASN A 35 17.08 -6.45 19.81
C ASN A 35 18.37 -5.86 20.42
N PRO A 36 18.62 -4.54 20.26
CA PRO A 36 18.11 -3.62 19.24
C PRO A 36 18.93 -3.71 17.93
N ASP A 37 18.49 -3.01 16.88
CA ASP A 37 19.29 -2.81 15.67
C ASP A 37 20.59 -2.04 15.99
N PRO A 38 21.78 -2.53 15.56
CA PRO A 38 23.05 -1.93 15.95
C PRO A 38 23.21 -0.47 15.52
N LEU A 39 22.65 -0.08 14.37
CA LEU A 39 22.83 1.23 13.75
C LEU A 39 21.79 2.24 14.25
N THR A 40 20.52 1.85 14.23
CA THR A 40 19.38 2.73 14.50
C THR A 40 18.90 2.65 15.95
N LYS A 41 19.35 1.65 16.71
CA LYS A 41 18.91 1.32 18.08
C LYS A 41 17.44 0.96 18.22
N VAL A 42 16.71 0.85 17.11
CA VAL A 42 15.30 0.44 17.08
C VAL A 42 15.17 -1.01 17.49
N PHE A 43 14.23 -1.29 18.39
CA PHE A 43 13.84 -2.65 18.73
C PHE A 43 12.78 -3.12 17.75
N SER A 44 12.87 -4.36 17.30
CA SER A 44 11.78 -5.00 16.58
C SER A 44 11.44 -6.37 17.14
N LYS A 45 10.18 -6.78 16.96
CA LYS A 45 9.66 -8.05 17.45
C LYS A 45 8.53 -8.55 16.54
N ASP A 46 8.56 -9.83 16.22
CA ASP A 46 7.48 -10.48 15.49
C ASP A 46 6.41 -10.98 16.47
N VAL A 47 5.15 -10.75 16.13
CA VAL A 47 3.98 -11.15 16.93
C VAL A 47 2.93 -11.80 16.05
N ILE A 48 2.25 -12.81 16.58
CA ILE A 48 1.07 -13.39 15.96
C ILE A 48 -0.15 -12.59 16.46
N ILE A 49 -0.95 -12.08 15.54
CA ILE A 49 -2.17 -11.32 15.82
C ILE A 49 -3.38 -12.26 15.85
N SER A 50 -3.45 -13.17 14.88
CA SER A 50 -4.49 -14.20 14.80
C SER A 50 -3.93 -15.46 14.16
N GLU A 51 -4.38 -16.61 14.63
CA GLU A 51 -4.06 -17.91 14.03
C GLU A 51 -5.03 -18.28 12.90
N ASN A 52 -6.25 -17.75 12.93
CA ASN A 52 -7.28 -18.01 11.92
C ASN A 52 -8.12 -16.76 11.62
N PRO A 53 -7.91 -16.09 10.47
CA PRO A 53 -6.84 -16.34 9.50
C PRO A 53 -5.47 -16.03 10.10
N ALA A 54 -4.42 -16.68 9.58
CA ALA A 54 -3.04 -16.41 10.00
C ALA A 54 -2.67 -14.95 9.67
N ILE A 55 -2.52 -14.14 10.71
CA ILE A 55 -2.09 -12.74 10.63
C ILE A 55 -0.99 -12.55 11.67
N SER A 56 0.14 -12.03 11.24
CA SER A 56 1.25 -11.65 12.12
C SER A 56 1.66 -10.22 11.83
N ALA A 57 2.57 -9.69 12.62
CA ALA A 57 3.14 -8.37 12.39
C ALA A 57 4.55 -8.29 12.96
N ARG A 58 5.35 -7.39 12.39
CA ARG A 58 6.58 -6.91 13.01
C ARG A 58 6.31 -5.56 13.68
N LEU A 59 6.57 -5.51 14.97
CA LEU A 59 6.56 -4.30 15.77
C LEU A 59 7.92 -3.63 15.69
N TYR A 60 7.95 -2.29 15.59
CA TYR A 60 9.15 -1.48 15.73
C TYR A 60 8.94 -0.45 16.83
N LEU A 61 9.85 -0.42 17.80
CA LEU A 61 9.77 0.42 19.00
C LEU A 61 10.96 1.38 19.04
N PRO A 62 10.72 2.69 19.24
CA PRO A 62 11.78 3.67 19.39
C PRO A 62 12.52 3.46 20.72
N THR A 63 13.82 3.76 20.73
CA THR A 63 14.70 3.64 21.92
C THR A 63 14.49 4.77 22.94
N HIS A 64 13.78 5.83 22.58
CA HIS A 64 13.77 7.06 23.36
C HIS A 64 13.04 6.90 24.71
N GLU A 65 13.81 6.99 25.78
CA GLU A 65 13.34 7.31 27.13
C GLU A 65 12.88 8.78 27.17
N LYS A 66 11.65 9.09 26.77
CA LYS A 66 11.12 10.45 26.95
C LYS A 66 9.70 10.45 27.48
N GLU A 67 9.65 10.74 28.79
CA GLU A 67 8.50 11.06 29.64
C GLU A 67 7.41 9.99 29.66
N ASN A 68 7.39 9.22 30.75
CA ASN A 68 6.48 8.11 31.05
C ASN A 68 4.97 8.40 30.90
N ASP A 69 4.58 9.64 30.56
CA ASP A 69 3.19 10.09 30.45
C ASP A 69 2.78 10.61 29.06
N LYS A 70 3.68 10.61 28.06
CA LYS A 70 3.32 11.06 26.70
C LYS A 70 2.91 9.90 25.81
N LYS A 71 1.68 9.97 25.29
CA LYS A 71 1.17 9.04 24.28
C LYS A 71 2.04 9.10 23.02
N VAL A 72 2.47 7.94 22.56
CA VAL A 72 3.22 7.78 21.31
C VAL A 72 2.25 7.41 20.18
N PRO A 73 2.31 8.04 18.99
CA PRO A 73 1.51 7.62 17.85
C PRO A 73 1.84 6.19 17.41
N ILE A 74 0.84 5.52 16.87
CA ILE A 74 0.96 4.17 16.31
C ILE A 74 0.66 4.25 14.81
N LEU A 75 1.61 3.82 13.98
CA LEU A 75 1.45 3.63 12.55
C LEU A 75 1.17 2.15 12.28
N VAL A 76 -0.04 1.85 11.81
CA VAL A 76 -0.37 0.51 11.28
C VAL A 76 -0.10 0.52 9.78
N TYR A 77 0.81 -0.33 9.33
CA TYR A 77 1.28 -0.38 7.96
C TYR A 77 0.99 -1.72 7.30
N PHE A 78 0.56 -1.68 6.04
CA PHE A 78 0.38 -2.86 5.19
C PHE A 78 1.36 -2.75 4.02
N HIS A 79 2.21 -3.76 3.85
CA HIS A 79 3.19 -3.75 2.78
C HIS A 79 2.55 -3.78 1.39
N GLY A 80 3.25 -3.18 0.42
CA GLY A 80 2.87 -3.22 -1.00
C GLY A 80 3.09 -4.61 -1.63
N GLY A 81 3.30 -4.65 -2.95
CA GLY A 81 3.54 -5.89 -3.69
C GLY A 81 2.27 -6.53 -4.29
N GLY A 82 1.22 -5.74 -4.48
CA GLY A 82 0.04 -6.14 -5.27
C GLY A 82 -0.73 -7.33 -4.70
N PHE A 83 -0.59 -7.62 -3.41
CA PHE A 83 -1.15 -8.78 -2.70
C PHE A 83 -0.57 -10.15 -3.07
N PHE A 84 0.48 -10.21 -3.90
CA PHE A 84 1.10 -11.49 -4.31
C PHE A 84 2.61 -11.53 -4.05
N PHE A 85 3.18 -10.47 -3.48
CA PHE A 85 4.61 -10.25 -3.36
C PHE A 85 4.93 -9.31 -2.17
N GLU A 86 6.19 -9.30 -1.73
CA GLU A 86 6.72 -8.67 -0.51
C GLU A 86 6.19 -9.27 0.81
N SER A 87 6.79 -8.84 1.93
CA SER A 87 6.46 -9.26 3.29
C SER A 87 6.82 -8.15 4.29
N ALA A 88 6.08 -8.06 5.39
CA ALA A 88 6.43 -7.24 6.56
C ALA A 88 7.78 -7.63 7.18
N PHE A 89 8.27 -8.84 6.92
CA PHE A 89 9.56 -9.36 7.38
C PHE A 89 10.70 -9.16 6.38
N SER A 90 10.43 -8.56 5.22
CA SER A 90 11.45 -8.29 4.20
C SER A 90 12.51 -7.30 4.67
N GLN A 91 13.73 -7.45 4.16
CA GLN A 91 14.84 -6.52 4.38
C GLN A 91 14.50 -5.09 3.96
N LEU A 92 13.72 -4.94 2.89
CA LEU A 92 13.30 -3.64 2.34
C LEU A 92 12.48 -2.87 3.37
N TYR A 93 11.39 -3.46 3.86
CA TYR A 93 10.54 -2.82 4.87
C TYR A 93 11.24 -2.75 6.23
N HIS A 94 12.08 -3.73 6.57
CA HIS A 94 12.85 -3.70 7.81
C HIS A 94 13.82 -2.51 7.86
N HIS A 95 14.59 -2.28 6.81
CA HIS A 95 15.47 -1.12 6.75
C HIS A 95 14.67 0.19 6.78
N HIS A 96 13.58 0.27 6.00
CA HIS A 96 12.72 1.44 5.96
C HIS A 96 12.18 1.81 7.35
N PHE A 97 11.65 0.84 8.10
CA PHE A 97 11.07 1.11 9.42
C PHE A 97 12.10 1.32 10.53
N ASN A 98 13.28 0.69 10.45
CA ASN A 98 14.39 1.04 11.34
C ASN A 98 14.77 2.52 11.17
N THR A 99 14.91 3.00 9.94
CA THR A 99 15.18 4.43 9.67
C THR A 99 14.00 5.31 10.07
N PHE A 100 12.76 4.92 9.77
CA PHE A 100 11.58 5.73 10.11
C PHE A 100 11.45 5.91 11.63
N VAL A 101 11.53 4.82 12.40
CA VAL A 101 11.36 4.84 13.87
C VAL A 101 12.57 5.47 14.57
N SER A 102 13.76 5.47 13.97
CA SER A 102 14.91 6.17 14.57
C SER A 102 14.80 7.70 14.48
N HIS A 103 14.01 8.22 13.53
CA HIS A 103 13.82 9.66 13.33
C HIS A 103 12.46 10.15 13.85
N THR A 104 11.59 9.24 14.26
CA THR A 104 10.23 9.56 14.73
C THR A 104 10.01 8.94 16.09
N ASN A 105 9.26 9.62 16.96
CA ASN A 105 8.76 8.97 18.17
C ASN A 105 7.43 8.27 17.82
N CYS A 106 7.48 7.20 17.03
CA CYS A 106 6.31 6.46 16.56
C CYS A 106 6.53 4.96 16.72
N ILE A 107 5.52 4.24 17.19
CA ILE A 107 5.50 2.77 17.13
C ILE A 107 4.99 2.39 15.75
N VAL A 108 5.64 1.43 15.10
CA VAL A 108 5.15 0.87 13.83
C VAL A 108 4.69 -0.56 14.03
N VAL A 109 3.50 -0.86 13.52
CA VAL A 109 2.93 -2.20 13.40
C VAL A 109 2.89 -2.53 11.92
N SER A 110 3.92 -3.24 11.42
CA SER A 110 3.99 -3.69 10.03
C SER A 110 3.29 -5.05 9.91
N VAL A 111 2.12 -5.07 9.30
CA VAL A 111 1.24 -6.25 9.26
C VAL A 111 1.68 -7.20 8.15
N GLU A 112 1.93 -8.45 8.53
CA GLU A 112 2.08 -9.58 7.61
C GLU A 112 0.69 -10.16 7.34
N TYR A 113 0.22 -9.97 6.11
CA TYR A 113 -1.06 -10.48 5.65
C TYR A 113 -0.86 -11.62 4.64
N GLY A 114 -1.84 -12.51 4.54
CA GLY A 114 -1.79 -13.61 3.60
C GLY A 114 -1.77 -13.16 2.13
N LEU A 115 -0.88 -13.75 1.33
CA LEU A 115 -0.78 -13.49 -0.11
C LEU A 115 -1.86 -14.24 -0.90
N ALA A 116 -2.38 -13.61 -1.94
CA ALA A 116 -3.64 -13.98 -2.55
C ALA A 116 -3.66 -15.31 -3.34
N LEU A 117 -2.48 -15.87 -3.66
CA LEU A 117 -2.37 -17.20 -4.30
C LEU A 117 -2.33 -18.34 -3.29
N GLU A 118 -1.89 -18.07 -2.06
CA GLU A 118 -1.81 -19.05 -0.97
C GLU A 118 -3.09 -19.00 -0.11
N HIS A 119 -3.63 -17.80 0.04
CA HIS A 119 -4.90 -17.53 0.71
C HIS A 119 -5.68 -16.53 -0.14
N PRO A 120 -6.70 -16.95 -0.90
CA PRO A 120 -7.50 -16.05 -1.74
C PRO A 120 -8.03 -14.89 -0.90
N SER A 121 -7.36 -13.74 -0.98
CA SER A 121 -7.79 -12.57 -0.23
C SER A 121 -9.20 -12.22 -0.68
N PRO A 122 -10.15 -11.90 0.22
CA PRO A 122 -11.49 -11.46 -0.19
C PRO A 122 -11.46 -10.20 -1.05
N LEU A 123 -10.33 -9.48 -1.10
CA LEU A 123 -10.11 -8.32 -1.97
C LEU A 123 -9.70 -8.72 -3.40
N LEU A 124 -9.03 -9.86 -3.61
CA LEU A 124 -8.49 -10.24 -4.92
C LEU A 124 -9.60 -10.51 -5.96
N PRO A 125 -10.68 -11.27 -5.66
CA PRO A 125 -11.80 -11.43 -6.60
C PRO A 125 -12.48 -10.10 -6.94
N ARG A 126 -12.56 -9.16 -5.98
CA ARG A 126 -13.21 -7.85 -6.19
C ARG A 126 -12.43 -6.93 -7.13
N LEU A 127 -11.10 -7.02 -7.13
CA LEU A 127 -10.23 -6.26 -8.03
C LEU A 127 -10.16 -6.88 -9.43
N LEU A 128 -10.10 -8.21 -9.54
CA LEU A 128 -10.10 -8.92 -10.84
C LEU A 128 -11.43 -8.77 -11.61
N ALA A 129 -12.57 -8.74 -10.90
CA ALA A 129 -13.88 -8.53 -11.52
C ALA A 129 -14.00 -7.17 -12.26
N ARG A 130 -13.14 -6.19 -11.97
CA ARG A 130 -13.10 -4.91 -12.69
C ARG A 130 -12.21 -4.93 -13.94
N SER A 131 -11.37 -5.95 -14.13
CA SER A 131 -10.49 -6.04 -15.30
C SER A 131 -11.16 -6.71 -16.51
N HIS A 132 -12.22 -7.52 -16.30
CA HIS A 132 -12.84 -8.31 -17.37
C HIS A 132 -14.16 -7.78 -17.97
N MET A 133 -14.50 -6.51 -17.76
CA MET A 133 -15.63 -5.91 -18.47
C MET A 133 -15.36 -4.46 -18.86
N GLY A 134 -15.02 -4.23 -20.14
CA GLY A 134 -14.87 -2.86 -20.62
C GLY A 134 -14.30 -2.70 -22.04
N ARG A 135 -14.99 -3.22 -23.07
CA ARG A 135 -14.91 -2.55 -24.39
C ARG A 135 -15.56 -1.17 -24.22
N PHE A 136 -14.74 -0.17 -23.90
CA PHE A 136 -15.16 1.22 -23.80
C PHE A 136 -15.44 1.77 -25.19
N ARG A 137 -16.66 1.55 -25.71
CA ARG A 137 -17.20 2.38 -26.79
C ARG A 137 -17.30 3.80 -26.22
N ARG A 138 -16.40 4.69 -26.65
CA ARG A 138 -16.48 6.13 -26.40
C ARG A 138 -17.86 6.64 -26.82
N ARG A 139 -18.77 6.87 -25.87
CA ARG A 139 -19.89 7.77 -26.08
C ARG A 139 -19.32 9.18 -26.10
N ARG A 140 -19.34 9.83 -27.26
CA ARG A 140 -19.12 11.28 -27.33
C ARG A 140 -20.30 11.96 -26.65
N SER A 141 -20.04 12.75 -25.61
CA SER A 141 -21.05 13.64 -25.05
C SER A 141 -21.40 14.74 -26.07
N PRO A 142 -22.67 15.15 -26.20
CA PRO A 142 -23.03 16.24 -27.11
C PRO A 142 -22.49 17.57 -26.57
N ALA A 143 -22.09 18.45 -27.49
CA ALA A 143 -21.54 19.77 -27.17
C ALA A 143 -22.58 20.67 -26.49
N PRO A 144 -22.16 21.55 -25.56
CA PRO A 144 -23.08 22.50 -24.91
C PRO A 144 -23.53 23.61 -25.88
N PRO A 145 -24.74 24.16 -25.70
CA PRO A 145 -25.26 25.22 -26.56
C PRO A 145 -24.52 26.55 -26.36
N PRO A 146 -24.44 27.40 -27.40
CA PRO A 146 -23.72 28.67 -27.33
C PRO A 146 -24.43 29.66 -26.39
N ARG A 147 -23.63 30.37 -25.58
CA ARG A 147 -24.13 31.42 -24.68
C ARG A 147 -24.58 32.65 -25.48
N ARG A 148 -25.83 33.07 -25.27
CA ARG A 148 -26.39 34.29 -25.83
C ARG A 148 -25.79 35.50 -25.10
N PHE A 149 -25.08 36.35 -25.85
CA PHE A 149 -24.56 37.62 -25.36
C PHE A 149 -25.72 38.61 -25.15
N GLN A 150 -25.82 39.23 -23.98
CA GLN A 150 -26.67 40.41 -23.76
C GLN A 150 -25.77 41.64 -23.55
N PRO A 151 -25.94 42.74 -24.30
CA PRO A 151 -25.19 43.95 -24.05
C PRO A 151 -25.83 44.77 -22.93
N SER A 152 -25.01 45.19 -21.97
CA SER A 152 -25.40 46.07 -20.87
C SER A 152 -25.42 47.53 -21.37
N PHE A 153 -26.57 48.19 -21.29
CA PHE A 153 -26.67 49.63 -21.55
C PHE A 153 -26.28 50.40 -20.27
N HIS A 154 -25.25 51.25 -20.33
CA HIS A 154 -24.94 52.21 -19.28
C HIS A 154 -25.76 53.49 -19.48
N ARG A 155 -26.47 53.91 -18.43
CA ARG A 155 -27.18 55.19 -18.38
C ARG A 155 -26.25 56.20 -17.70
N GLY A 156 -25.89 57.26 -18.42
CA GLY A 156 -25.05 58.34 -17.90
C GLY A 156 -25.83 59.27 -16.97
N ASP A 157 -25.21 59.61 -15.85
CA ASP A 157 -25.71 60.64 -14.93
C ASP A 157 -25.32 62.03 -15.46
N GLY A 158 -26.34 62.84 -15.72
CA GLY A 158 -26.22 64.26 -16.04
C GLY A 158 -26.21 65.09 -14.76
N ALA A 159 -25.27 66.02 -14.70
CA ALA A 159 -25.02 66.97 -13.63
C ALA A 159 -26.20 67.93 -13.37
N VAL A 160 -26.31 68.39 -12.13
CA VAL A 160 -27.05 69.60 -11.73
C VAL A 160 -26.07 70.52 -11.01
N ALA A 161 -25.97 71.76 -11.48
CA ALA A 161 -25.34 72.87 -10.78
C ALA A 161 -26.39 73.97 -10.56
N THR A 162 -26.43 74.45 -9.31
CA THR A 162 -27.12 75.63 -8.73
C THR A 162 -28.64 75.72 -8.83
#